data_AF-A0A0S7WDY6-F1
#
_entry.id   AF-A0A0S7WDY6-F1
#
_cell.length_a   1.000
_cell.length_b   1.000
_cell.length_c   1.000
_cell.angle_alpha   90.00
_cell.angle_beta   90.00
_cell.angle_gamma   90.00
#
_symmetry.space_group_name_H-M   'P 1'
#
loop_
_entity.id
_entity.type
_entity.pdbx_description
1 polymer ?
#
loop_
_entity_poly.entity_id
_entity_poly.type
_entity_poly.pdbx_seq_one_letter_code
_entity_poly.pdbx_strand_id
1 'polypeptide(L)'
;MDWALYATDPTTGFIVACALMHPTKKLASLDLQFLLNRFKEKRFAAGANREQMQTCEKIDLSLEKFLSMALEAMQSISGELGL
;
A
#
# COMPACT_ATOMS: atom_id res chain seq x y z
N MET A 1 15.76 -10.08 -7.60
CA MET A 1 14.31 -10.37 -7.78
C MET A 1 13.58 -10.31 -6.44
N ASP A 2 14.22 -10.66 -5.34
CA ASP A 2 13.58 -10.81 -4.03
C ASP A 2 13.10 -9.49 -3.38
N TRP A 3 13.72 -8.35 -3.69
CA TRP A 3 13.35 -7.05 -3.12
C TRP A 3 11.94 -6.59 -3.49
N ALA A 4 11.45 -6.93 -4.69
CA ALA A 4 10.10 -6.57 -5.11
C ALA A 4 9.06 -7.27 -4.24
N LEU A 5 9.16 -8.60 -4.11
CA LEU A 5 8.26 -9.38 -3.26
C LEU A 5 8.37 -8.96 -1.78
N TYR A 6 9.61 -8.73 -1.31
CA TYR A 6 9.88 -8.29 0.05
C TYR A 6 9.20 -6.95 0.37
N ALA A 7 9.28 -5.95 -0.51
CA ALA A 7 8.61 -4.67 -0.31
C ALA A 7 7.08 -4.76 -0.45
N THR A 8 6.58 -5.60 -1.37
CA THR A 8 5.15 -5.72 -1.66
C THR A 8 4.35 -6.38 -0.54
N ASP A 9 4.93 -7.36 0.16
CA ASP A 9 4.26 -8.10 1.25
C ASP A 9 3.57 -7.17 2.28
N PRO A 10 4.29 -6.28 3.00
CA PRO A 10 3.65 -5.35 3.94
C PRO A 10 2.80 -4.28 3.25
N THR A 11 3.06 -3.98 1.98
CA THR A 11 2.38 -2.92 1.23
C THR A 11 0.93 -3.28 0.96
N THR A 12 0.66 -4.53 0.58
CA THR A 12 -0.73 -4.99 0.34
C THR A 12 -1.57 -4.92 1.61
N GLY A 13 -1.04 -5.39 2.74
CA GLY A 13 -1.71 -5.28 4.05
C GLY A 13 -1.92 -3.83 4.49
N PHE A 14 -0.97 -2.93 4.19
CA PHE A 14 -1.12 -1.50 4.42
C PHE A 14 -2.29 -0.89 3.62
N ILE A 15 -2.39 -1.21 2.32
CA ILE A 15 -3.45 -0.70 1.44
C ILE A 15 -4.83 -1.25 1.86
N VAL A 16 -4.91 -2.53 2.23
CA VAL A 16 -6.14 -3.11 2.82
C VAL A 16 -6.54 -2.36 4.09
N ALA A 17 -5.60 -2.09 5.00
CA ALA A 17 -5.89 -1.32 6.21
C ALA A 17 -6.39 0.10 5.88
N CYS A 18 -5.83 0.73 4.85
CA CYS A 18 -6.29 2.04 4.36
C CYS A 18 -7.75 1.97 3.88
N ALA A 19 -8.10 0.92 3.11
CA ALA A 19 -9.46 0.71 2.62
C ALA A 19 -10.42 0.52 3.79
N LEU A 20 -10.11 -0.39 4.71
CA LEU A 20 -10.98 -0.73 5.85
C LEU A 20 -11.22 0.43 6.83
N MET A 21 -10.24 1.34 6.95
CA MET A 21 -10.40 2.54 7.78
C MET A 21 -11.20 3.64 7.09
N HIS A 22 -11.15 3.73 5.75
CA HIS A 22 -11.89 4.73 5.00
C HIS A 22 -13.42 4.54 5.19
N PRO A 23 -14.23 5.61 5.32
CA PRO A 23 -15.67 5.48 5.56
C PRO A 23 -16.41 4.62 4.53
N THR A 24 -15.97 4.67 3.27
CA THR A 24 -16.57 3.89 2.18
C THR A 24 -16.17 2.42 2.17
N LYS A 25 -15.10 2.05 2.90
CA LYS A 25 -14.48 0.71 2.91
C LYS A 25 -14.11 0.18 1.52
N LYS A 26 -13.82 1.09 0.58
CA LYS A 26 -13.57 0.75 -0.83
C LYS A 26 -12.17 1.15 -1.28
N LEU A 27 -11.49 0.27 -2.02
CA LEU A 27 -10.21 0.57 -2.66
C LEU A 27 -10.32 1.69 -3.71
N ALA A 28 -11.45 1.74 -4.42
CA ALA A 28 -11.73 2.78 -5.43
C ALA A 28 -11.85 4.20 -4.84
N SER A 29 -11.99 4.34 -3.53
CA SER A 29 -12.06 5.65 -2.85
C SER A 29 -10.70 6.14 -2.35
N LEU A 30 -9.64 5.34 -2.49
CA LEU A 30 -8.31 5.72 -2.04
C LEU A 30 -7.52 6.35 -3.17
N ASP A 31 -6.66 7.30 -2.81
CA ASP A 31 -5.67 7.90 -3.70
C ASP A 31 -4.27 7.86 -3.06
N LEU A 32 -3.25 8.17 -3.86
CA LEU A 32 -1.86 8.17 -3.41
C LEU A 32 -1.64 9.09 -2.21
N GLN A 33 -2.29 10.27 -2.19
CA GLN A 33 -2.11 11.23 -1.11
C GLN A 33 -2.59 10.69 0.24
N PHE A 34 -3.73 9.98 0.23
CA PHE A 34 -4.25 9.29 1.41
C PHE A 34 -3.27 8.23 1.91
N LEU A 35 -2.74 7.40 1.01
CA LEU A 35 -1.72 6.40 1.34
C LEU A 35 -0.48 7.06 1.96
N LEU A 36 0.05 8.13 1.37
CA LEU A 36 1.24 8.83 1.90
C LEU A 36 0.99 9.46 3.28
N ASN A 37 -0.21 10.00 3.51
CA ASN A 37 -0.58 10.53 4.82
C ASN A 37 -0.60 9.41 5.88
N ARG A 38 -1.22 8.27 5.56
CA ARG A 38 -1.27 7.09 6.44
C ARG A 38 0.10 6.44 6.64
N PHE A 39 0.97 6.48 5.62
CA PHE A 39 2.30 5.88 5.70
C PHE A 39 3.17 6.58 6.76
N LYS A 40 3.02 7.91 6.91
CA LYS A 40 3.71 8.72 7.93
C LYS A 40 3.25 8.40 9.35
N GLU A 41 2.05 7.84 9.51
CA GLU A 41 1.50 7.43 10.80
C GLU A 41 2.02 6.04 11.19
N LYS A 42 3.20 5.98 11.82
CA LYS A 42 3.86 4.69 12.16
C LYS A 42 3.00 3.72 12.99
N ARG A 43 2.03 4.23 13.77
CA ARG A 43 1.09 3.39 14.55
C ARG A 43 -0.04 2.80 13.70
N PHE A 44 -0.41 3.47 12.61
CA PHE A 44 -1.43 2.97 11.71
C PHE A 44 -0.89 1.75 10.97
N ALA A 45 -1.66 0.66 10.94
CA ALA A 45 -1.25 -0.62 10.36
C ALA A 45 0.16 -1.02 10.78
N ALA A 46 0.42 -1.05 12.10
CA ALA A 46 1.77 -1.27 12.67
C ALA A 46 2.42 -2.62 12.26
N GLY A 47 1.62 -3.60 11.83
CA GLY A 47 2.12 -4.85 11.25
C GLY A 47 2.71 -4.70 9.84
N ALA A 48 2.37 -3.64 9.11
CA ALA A 48 2.96 -3.32 7.82
C ALA A 48 4.25 -2.52 8.02
N ASN A 49 5.39 -3.21 7.95
CA ASN A 49 6.69 -2.62 8.22
C ASN A 49 7.07 -1.56 7.16
N ARG A 50 7.18 -0.29 7.58
CA ARG A 50 7.50 0.86 6.71
C ARG A 50 8.91 0.80 6.13
N GLU A 51 9.88 0.25 6.87
CA GLU A 51 11.26 0.10 6.41
C GLU A 51 11.35 -0.97 5.33
N GLN A 52 10.61 -2.07 5.48
CA GLN A 52 10.48 -3.11 4.46
C GLN A 52 9.82 -2.55 3.19
N MET A 53 8.76 -1.75 3.31
CA MET A 53 8.14 -1.07 2.16
C MET A 53 9.13 -0.14 1.43
N GLN A 54 9.95 0.61 2.17
CA GLN A 54 10.97 1.51 1.59
C GLN A 54 12.07 0.77 0.82
N THR A 55 12.22 -0.55 0.99
CA THR A 55 13.18 -1.32 0.16
C THR A 55 12.80 -1.37 -1.31
N CYS A 56 11.63 -0.83 -1.72
CA CYS A 56 11.31 -0.55 -3.11
C CYS A 56 12.37 0.32 -3.82
N GLU A 57 13.12 1.14 -3.08
CA GLU A 57 14.23 1.92 -3.64
C GLU A 57 15.35 1.03 -4.21
N LYS A 58 15.50 -0.21 -3.72
CA LYS A 58 16.48 -1.18 -4.23
C LYS A 58 16.14 -1.75 -5.61
N ILE A 59 14.94 -1.45 -6.10
CA ILE A 59 14.49 -1.80 -7.46
C ILE A 59 14.18 -0.53 -8.26
N ASP A 60 14.82 0.59 -7.92
CA ASP A 60 14.73 1.89 -8.60
C ASP A 60 13.30 2.47 -8.64
N LEU A 61 12.50 2.19 -7.62
CA LEU A 61 11.18 2.79 -7.43
C LEU A 61 11.18 3.73 -6.22
N SER A 62 10.72 4.97 -6.43
CA SER A 62 10.36 5.83 -5.32
C SER A 62 9.16 5.26 -4.57
N LEU A 63 9.02 5.62 -3.29
CA LEU A 63 7.88 5.18 -2.48
C LEU A 63 6.54 5.58 -3.12
N GLU A 64 6.45 6.79 -3.67
CA GLU A 64 5.24 7.30 -4.32
C GLU A 64 4.86 6.44 -5.52
N LYS A 65 5.83 6.17 -6.40
CA LYS A 65 5.60 5.35 -7.60
C LYS A 65 5.22 3.93 -7.22
N PHE A 66 5.91 3.36 -6.24
CA PHE A 66 5.64 2.02 -5.74
C PHE A 66 4.23 1.89 -5.13
N LEU A 67 3.83 2.84 -4.28
CA LEU A 67 2.50 2.87 -3.68
C LEU A 67 1.40 3.10 -4.72
N SER A 68 1.62 3.96 -5.71
CA SER A 68 0.66 4.18 -6.82
C SER A 68 0.45 2.89 -7.60
N MET A 69 1.54 2.23 -8.00
CA MET A 69 1.47 0.97 -8.75
C MET A 69 0.75 -0.12 -7.95
N ALA A 70 1.07 -0.25 -6.66
CA ALA A 70 0.41 -1.23 -5.79
C ALA A 70 -1.09 -0.94 -5.62
N LEU A 71 -1.45 0.34 -5.46
CA LEU A 71 -2.85 0.75 -5.33
C LEU A 71 -3.64 0.47 -6.62
N GLU A 72 -3.12 0.88 -7.77
CA GLU A 72 -3.76 0.66 -9.08
C GLU A 72 -3.93 -0.84 -9.36
N ALA A 73 -2.90 -1.64 -9.08
CA ALA A 73 -2.97 -3.09 -9.21
C ALA A 73 -4.08 -3.68 -8.33
N MET A 74 -4.15 -3.30 -7.05
CA MET A 74 -5.18 -3.78 -6.13
C MET A 74 -6.58 -3.29 -6.50
N GLN A 75 -6.72 -2.07 -7.01
CA GLN A 75 -7.99 -1.53 -7.51
C GLN A 75 -8.50 -2.33 -8.72
N SER A 76 -7.60 -2.81 -9.59
CA SER A 76 -7.99 -3.61 -10.77
C SER A 76 -8.62 -4.97 -10.41
N ILE A 77 -8.32 -5.50 -9.22
CA ILE A 77 -8.84 -6.78 -8.70
C ILE A 77 -9.72 -6.59 -7.46
N SER A 78 -10.25 -5.39 -7.22
CA SER A 78 -10.92 -5.06 -5.94
C SER A 78 -12.12 -5.98 -5.64
N GLY A 79 -12.84 -6.40 -6.69
CA GLY A 79 -13.95 -7.36 -6.58
C GLY A 79 -13.53 -8.73 -6.05
N GLU A 80 -12.30 -9.19 -6.33
CA GLU A 80 -11.74 -10.43 -5.79
C GLU A 80 -11.30 -10.28 -4.33
N LEU A 81 -10.87 -9.07 -3.95
CA LEU A 81 -10.45 -8.73 -2.59
C LEU A 81 -11.63 -8.44 -1.64
N GLY A 82 -12.85 -8.29 -2.18
CA GLY A 82 -14.03 -7.91 -1.41
C GLY A 82 -13.99 -6.46 -0.91
N LEU A 83 -13.25 -5.59 -1.61
CA LEU A 83 -13.00 -4.18 -1.28
C LEU A 83 -13.17 -3.25 -2.49
#